data_AF-A0A075V6M4-F1
#
_entry.id   AF-A0A075V6M4-F1
#
_cell.length_a   1.000
_cell.length_b   1.000
_cell.length_c   1.000
_cell.angle_alpha   90.00
_cell.angle_beta   90.00
_cell.angle_gamma   90.00
#
_symmetry.space_group_name_H-M   'P 1'
#
loop_
_entity.id
_entity.type
_entity.pdbx_description
1 polymer ?
#
loop_
_entity_poly.entity_id
_entity_poly.type
_entity_poly.pdbx_seq_one_letter_code
_entity_poly.pdbx_strand_id
1 'polypeptide(L)' 'MSLNLNKLVDKAWEDKGIGELLDAPPSALEGLTKKHDELLAELKIKTIRDLGNWKYAAKAHALVQLADGES' A
#
# COMPACT_ATOMS: atom_id res chain seq x y z
N MET A 1 -1.98 -17.64 5.90
CA MET A 1 -1.42 -16.47 6.59
C MET A 1 -2.58 -15.55 6.93
N SER A 2 -2.88 -15.35 8.22
CA SER A 2 -3.93 -14.42 8.64
C SER A 2 -3.35 -13.01 8.56
N LEU A 3 -3.74 -12.26 7.53
CA LEU A 3 -3.28 -10.89 7.33
C LEU A 3 -4.07 -9.99 8.30
N ASN A 4 -3.44 -9.53 9.37
CA ASN A 4 -4.06 -8.62 10.33
C ASN A 4 -4.11 -7.22 9.72
N LEU A 5 -5.25 -6.90 9.10
CA LEU A 5 -5.51 -5.58 8.50
C LEU A 5 -5.33 -4.44 9.51
N ASN A 6 -5.66 -4.71 10.78
CA ASN A 6 -5.49 -3.82 11.94
C ASN A 6 -4.09 -3.21 12.09
N LYS A 7 -3.05 -3.87 11.56
CA LYS A 7 -1.66 -3.37 11.57
C LYS A 7 -1.16 -2.85 10.22
N LEU A 8 -1.98 -2.93 9.19
CA LEU A 8 -1.64 -2.49 7.83
C LEU A 8 -2.24 -1.12 7.52
N VAL A 9 -3.42 -0.86 8.05
CA VAL A 9 -4.18 0.37 7.80
C VAL A 9 -4.27 1.19 9.08
N ASP A 10 -4.38 2.50 8.92
CA ASP A 10 -4.61 3.41 10.03
C ASP A 10 -5.92 3.05 10.77
N LYS A 11 -5.98 3.39 12.07
CA LYS A 11 -7.15 3.13 12.93
C LYS A 11 -8.49 3.55 12.31
N ALA A 12 -8.50 4.62 11.52
CA ALA A 12 -9.70 5.11 10.86
C ALA A 12 -10.25 4.17 9.77
N TRP A 13 -9.46 3.19 9.33
CA TRP A 13 -9.72 2.32 8.18
C TRP A 13 -9.87 0.84 8.55
N GLU A 14 -9.67 0.46 9.80
CA GLU A 14 -9.71 -0.93 10.25
C GLU A 14 -11.08 -1.60 10.13
N ASP A 15 -12.15 -0.82 10.26
CA ASP A 15 -13.54 -1.28 10.16
C ASP A 15 -14.04 -1.28 8.69
N LYS A 16 -13.20 -0.83 7.74
CA LYS A 16 -13.58 -0.71 6.33
C LYS A 16 -13.37 -2.03 5.59
N GLY A 17 -14.26 -2.27 4.62
CA GLY A 17 -14.11 -3.41 3.71
C GLY A 17 -12.87 -3.25 2.81
N ILE A 18 -12.30 -4.39 2.37
CA ILE A 18 -11.15 -4.41 1.44
C ILE A 18 -11.38 -3.54 0.20
N GLY A 19 -12.63 -3.49 -0.32
CA GLY A 19 -12.97 -2.63 -1.45
C GLY A 19 -12.77 -1.14 -1.15
N GLU A 20 -13.27 -0.66 -0.01
CA GLU A 20 -13.07 0.73 0.44
C GLU A 20 -11.60 1.03 0.73
N LEU A 21 -10.87 0.06 1.31
CA LEU A 21 -9.43 0.19 1.53
C LEU A 21 -8.66 0.34 0.22
N LEU A 22 -8.99 -0.45 -0.79
CA LEU A 22 -8.31 -0.39 -2.09
C LEU A 22 -8.54 0.95 -2.81
N ASP A 23 -9.71 1.55 -2.63
CA ASP A 23 -10.06 2.88 -3.16
C ASP A 23 -9.65 4.02 -2.20
N ALA A 24 -9.14 3.69 -1.01
CA ALA A 24 -8.60 4.65 -0.05
C ALA A 24 -7.27 5.25 -0.51
N PRO A 25 -6.93 6.47 -0.08
CA PRO A 25 -5.61 7.06 -0.32
C PRO A 25 -4.48 6.26 0.35
N PRO A 26 -3.24 6.34 -0.12
CA PRO A 26 -2.09 5.69 0.51
C PRO A 26 -1.94 6.07 1.99
N SER A 27 -2.32 7.29 2.37
CA SER A 27 -2.37 7.74 3.77
C SER A 27 -3.28 6.91 4.69
N ALA A 28 -4.14 6.06 4.14
CA ALA A 28 -4.91 5.08 4.90
C ALA A 28 -4.06 3.90 5.38
N LEU A 29 -2.85 3.72 4.86
CA LEU A 29 -1.87 2.75 5.39
C LEU A 29 -1.19 3.33 6.62
N GLU A 30 -0.95 2.46 7.61
CA GLU A 30 -0.25 2.86 8.83
C GLU A 30 1.15 3.43 8.48
N GLY A 31 1.48 4.57 9.08
CA GLY A 31 2.77 5.24 8.87
C GLY A 31 2.84 6.18 7.66
N LEU A 32 1.81 6.22 6.81
CA LEU A 32 1.68 7.23 5.76
C LEU A 32 0.90 8.45 6.24
N THR A 33 1.24 9.61 5.69
CA THR A 33 0.60 10.90 6.01
C THR A 33 0.10 11.58 4.75
N LYS A 34 -0.72 12.63 4.89
CA LYS A 34 -1.19 13.43 3.75
C LYS A 34 -0.09 13.91 2.81
N LYS A 35 1.10 14.23 3.33
CA LYS A 35 2.24 14.62 2.49
C LYS A 35 2.67 13.51 1.52
N HIS A 36 2.56 12.25 1.93
CA HIS A 36 2.89 11.11 1.08
C HIS A 36 1.84 10.92 -0.01
N ASP A 37 0.55 11.20 0.30
CA ASP A 37 -0.53 11.19 -0.68
C ASP A 37 -0.25 12.21 -1.80
N GLU A 38 0.17 13.43 -1.46
CA GLU A 38 0.52 14.47 -2.44
C GLU A 38 1.68 14.04 -3.34
N LEU A 39 2.77 13.50 -2.77
CA LEU A 39 3.93 13.01 -3.52
C LEU A 39 3.58 11.82 -4.43
N LEU A 40 2.76 10.89 -3.93
CA LEU A 40 2.31 9.74 -4.70
C LEU A 40 1.35 10.17 -5.83
N ALA A 41 0.52 11.19 -5.60
CA ALA A 41 -0.36 11.74 -6.60
C ALA A 41 0.40 12.35 -7.79
N GLU A 42 1.61 12.91 -7.58
CA GLU A 42 2.49 13.35 -8.68
C GLU A 42 2.92 12.19 -9.58
N LEU A 43 3.04 10.98 -9.01
CA LEU A 43 3.33 9.73 -9.72
C LEU A 43 2.07 9.06 -10.29
N LYS A 44 0.92 9.76 -10.24
CA LYS A 44 -0.43 9.28 -10.58
C LYS A 44 -0.99 8.21 -9.62
N ILE A 45 -0.37 8.01 -8.47
CA ILE A 45 -0.79 7.06 -7.44
C ILE A 45 -1.68 7.76 -6.44
N LYS A 46 -2.99 7.49 -6.50
CA LYS A 46 -3.98 8.14 -5.63
C LYS A 46 -4.65 7.20 -4.65
N THR A 47 -4.48 5.90 -4.82
CA THR A 47 -5.14 4.89 -3.99
C THR A 47 -4.21 3.74 -3.66
N ILE A 48 -4.56 2.97 -2.62
CA ILE A 48 -3.83 1.74 -2.26
C ILE A 48 -3.82 0.77 -3.45
N ARG A 49 -4.92 0.68 -4.23
CA ARG A 49 -4.97 -0.12 -5.46
C ARG A 49 -3.96 0.34 -6.50
N ASP A 50 -3.81 1.64 -6.69
CA ASP A 50 -2.86 2.18 -7.66
C ASP A 50 -1.42 1.89 -7.22
N LEU A 51 -1.12 2.10 -5.92
CA LEU A 51 0.17 1.77 -5.33
C LEU A 51 0.52 0.28 -5.49
N GLY A 52 -0.45 -0.61 -5.23
CA GLY A 52 -0.27 -2.05 -5.36
C GLY A 52 -0.12 -2.53 -6.82
N ASN A 53 -0.73 -1.84 -7.78
CA ASN A 53 -0.58 -2.13 -9.21
C ASN A 53 0.57 -1.37 -9.87
N TRP A 54 1.32 -0.59 -9.10
CA TRP A 54 2.38 0.25 -9.66
C TRP A 54 3.58 -0.59 -10.11
N LYS A 55 3.95 -0.47 -11.38
CA LYS A 55 5.01 -1.27 -12.01
C LYS A 55 6.35 -1.23 -11.29
N TYR A 56 6.69 -0.12 -10.62
CA TYR A 56 7.94 0.00 -9.87
C TYR A 56 7.86 -0.70 -8.52
N ALA A 57 6.73 -0.61 -7.81
CA ALA A 57 6.49 -1.37 -6.60
C ALA A 57 6.54 -2.87 -6.87
N ALA A 58 5.89 -3.33 -7.95
CA ALA A 58 5.94 -4.74 -8.37
C ALA A 58 7.36 -5.21 -8.68
N LYS A 59 8.17 -4.40 -9.39
CA LYS A 59 9.59 -4.72 -9.66
C LYS A 59 10.43 -4.77 -8.39
N ALA A 60 10.26 -3.80 -7.49
CA ALA A 60 10.96 -3.79 -6.21
C ALA A 60 10.61 -5.02 -5.36
N HIS A 61 9.32 -5.38 -5.30
CA HIS A 61 8.88 -6.58 -4.59
C HIS A 61 9.46 -7.85 -5.20
N ALA A 62 9.52 -7.94 -6.54
CA ALA A 62 10.15 -9.07 -7.22
C ALA A 62 11.65 -9.19 -6.90
N LEU A 63 12.38 -8.07 -6.82
CA LEU A 63 13.79 -8.07 -6.41
C LEU A 63 13.98 -8.55 -4.97
N VAL A 64 13.10 -8.14 -4.05
CA VAL A 64 13.12 -8.61 -2.65
C VAL A 64 12.86 -10.12 -2.58
N GLN A 65 11.87 -10.62 -3.32
CA GLN A 65 11.59 -12.06 -3.38
C GLN A 65 12.76 -12.84 -3.98
N LEU A 66 13.41 -12.30 -5.02
CA LEU A 66 14.56 -12.94 -5.64
C LEU A 66 15.73 -13.04 -4.65
N ALA A 67 16.00 -11.97 -3.91
CA ALA A 67 17.05 -11.95 -2.88
C ALA A 67 16.77 -12.95 -1.73
N ASP A 68 15.49 -13.13 -1.36
CA ASP A 68 15.09 -14.12 -0.35
C ASP A 68 15.28 -15.56 -0.86
N GLY A 69 14.96 -15.81 -2.14
CA GLY A 69 15.15 -17.08 -2.82
C GLY A 69 16.59 -17.40 -3.23
N GLU A 70 17.52 -16.43 -3.15
CA GLU A 70 18.97 -16.64 -3.30
C GLU A 70 19.64 -17.21 -2.03
N SER A 71 18.85 -17.64 -1.03
CA SER A 71 19.33 -18.33 0.19
C SER A 71 19.75 -19.78 -0.05
#